data_AF-A0A6N2L768-F1
#
_entry.id   AF-A0A6N2L768-F1
#
_cell.length_a   1.000
_cell.length_b   1.000
_cell.length_c   1.000
_cell.angle_alpha   90.00
_cell.angle_beta   90.00
_cell.angle_gamma   90.00
#
_symmetry.space_group_name_H-M   'P 1'
#
loop_
_entity.id
_entity.type
_entity.pdbx_description
1 polymer ?
#
loop_
_entity_poly.entity_id
_entity_poly.type
_entity_poly.pdbx_seq_one_letter_code
_entity_poly.pdbx_strand_id
1 'polypeptide(L)'
;MIVDDATKSWEEFKPGDNGWTYDNKSNPMLSANFPLQNRLDRFLCCLRDFKICKIGMIGKEAIPGLSYIKEVKARKGLRLLELPVLPCDHYGMLLPISWLSSY
;
A
#
# COMPACT_ATOMS: atom_id res chain seq x y z
N MET A 1 0.57 28.02 6.02
CA MET A 1 0.26 26.68 6.53
C MET A 1 -0.05 25.84 5.31
N ILE A 2 0.87 24.94 4.92
CA ILE A 2 0.63 24.06 3.79
C ILE A 2 -0.12 22.86 4.37
N VAL A 3 -1.36 22.67 3.92
CA VAL A 3 -2.08 21.41 4.11
C VAL A 3 -1.77 20.59 2.87
N ASP A 4 -0.80 19.68 2.99
CA ASP A 4 -0.54 18.73 1.92
C ASP A 4 -1.35 17.47 2.18
N ASP A 5 -2.23 17.16 1.23
CA ASP A 5 -2.79 15.83 1.10
C ASP A 5 -1.71 14.94 0.49
N ALA A 6 -1.26 13.91 1.22
CA ALA A 6 -0.25 12.99 0.72
C ALA A 6 -0.69 12.23 -0.54
N THR A 7 -1.98 12.26 -0.88
CA THR A 7 -2.51 11.86 -2.19
C THR A 7 -1.84 12.65 -3.31
N LYS A 8 -1.79 13.98 -3.18
CA LYS A 8 -1.11 14.87 -4.12
C LYS A 8 0.41 14.69 -4.04
N SER A 9 0.95 14.55 -2.83
CA SER A 9 2.38 14.29 -2.65
C SER A 9 2.82 12.97 -3.30
N TRP A 10 1.99 11.92 -3.29
CA TRP A 10 2.35 10.65 -3.92
C TRP A 10 2.60 10.81 -5.42
N GLU A 11 1.70 11.50 -6.12
CA GLU A 11 1.83 11.74 -7.57
C GLU A 11 3.05 12.62 -7.88
N GLU A 12 3.36 13.58 -7.02
CA GLU A 12 4.56 14.42 -7.14
C GLU A 12 5.86 13.63 -6.90
N PHE A 13 5.92 12.78 -5.86
CA PHE A 13 7.12 12.00 -5.52
C PHE A 13 7.29 10.74 -6.37
N LYS A 14 6.20 10.20 -6.94
CA LYS A 14 6.17 8.93 -7.70
C LYS A 14 5.30 9.04 -8.96
N PRO A 15 5.68 9.86 -9.95
CA PRO A 15 4.89 10.01 -11.18
C PRO A 15 4.68 8.66 -11.89
N GLY A 16 3.43 8.34 -12.22
CA GLY A 16 3.04 7.09 -12.89
C GLY A 16 2.82 5.89 -11.95
N ASP A 17 3.10 6.02 -10.66
CA ASP A 17 2.70 5.06 -9.64
C ASP A 17 1.44 5.58 -8.95
N ASN A 18 0.35 4.82 -8.98
CA ASN A 18 -0.91 5.29 -8.40
C ASN A 18 -0.96 5.14 -6.87
N GLY A 19 -0.02 4.43 -6.24
CA GLY A 19 0.10 4.39 -4.78
C GLY A 19 -1.06 3.70 -4.07
N TRP A 20 -1.61 2.64 -4.65
CA TRP A 20 -2.66 1.84 -4.02
C TRP A 20 -2.15 1.18 -2.75
N THR A 21 -2.83 1.44 -1.64
CA THR A 21 -2.52 0.85 -0.35
C THR A 21 -3.32 -0.42 -0.10
N TYR A 22 -4.43 -0.59 -0.82
CA TYR A 22 -5.13 -1.86 -0.96
C TYR A 22 -5.11 -2.26 -2.43
N ASP A 23 -4.49 -3.40 -2.76
CA ASP A 23 -4.36 -3.85 -4.15
C ASP A 23 -4.41 -5.38 -4.23
N ASN A 24 -5.55 -5.92 -4.62
CA ASN A 24 -5.71 -7.37 -4.77
C ASN A 24 -4.99 -7.97 -6.00
N LYS A 25 -4.44 -7.13 -6.88
CA LYS A 25 -3.67 -7.54 -8.07
C LYS A 25 -2.21 -7.74 -7.72
N SER A 26 -1.63 -6.85 -6.91
CA SER A 26 -0.23 -6.95 -6.47
C SER A 26 -0.05 -7.64 -5.13
N ASN A 27 -1.06 -7.64 -4.24
CA ASN A 27 -1.02 -8.38 -2.98
C ASN A 27 -1.44 -9.84 -3.20
N PRO A 28 -0.50 -10.80 -3.22
CA PRO A 28 -0.79 -12.19 -3.54
C PRO A 28 -1.65 -12.89 -2.48
N MET A 29 -1.78 -12.32 -1.27
CA MET A 29 -2.61 -12.90 -0.21
C MET A 29 -4.11 -12.74 -0.49
N LEU A 30 -4.53 -11.75 -1.31
CA LEU A 30 -5.94 -11.35 -1.41
C LEU A 30 -6.76 -12.12 -2.46
N SER A 31 -6.12 -12.72 -3.46
CA SER A 31 -6.69 -13.54 -4.55
C SER A 31 -8.16 -13.22 -4.92
N ALA A 32 -8.36 -12.49 -6.01
CA ALA A 32 -9.69 -12.11 -6.51
C ALA A 32 -9.78 -12.21 -8.04
N ASN A 33 -10.99 -12.35 -8.57
CA ASN A 33 -11.24 -12.48 -10.01
C ASN A 33 -11.09 -11.16 -10.78
N PHE A 34 -11.40 -10.05 -10.14
CA PHE A 34 -11.32 -8.72 -10.74
C PHE A 34 -10.41 -7.81 -9.91
N PRO A 35 -9.62 -6.95 -10.56
CA PRO A 35 -8.80 -5.97 -9.85
C PRO A 35 -9.67 -5.05 -9.00
N LEU A 36 -9.31 -4.93 -7.72
CA LEU A 36 -9.80 -3.94 -6.77
C LEU A 36 -8.56 -3.28 -6.17
N GLN A 37 -8.28 -2.07 -6.64
CA GLN A 37 -7.08 -1.33 -6.31
C GLN A 37 -7.50 0.06 -5.82
N ASN A 38 -7.25 0.37 -4.55
CA ASN A 38 -7.67 1.60 -3.89
C ASN A 38 -6.53 2.20 -3.04
N ARG A 39 -6.52 3.54 -2.92
CA ARG A 39 -5.66 4.28 -1.99
C ARG A 39 -6.49 4.69 -0.77
N LEU A 40 -6.70 3.70 0.11
CA LEU A 40 -7.55 3.82 1.29
C LEU A 40 -6.81 4.51 2.44
N ASP A 41 -5.51 4.24 2.57
CA ASP A 41 -4.66 4.84 3.59
C ASP A 41 -4.07 6.14 3.04
N ARG A 42 -4.14 7.22 3.83
CA ARG A 42 -3.70 8.56 3.44
C ARG A 42 -3.08 9.28 4.64
N PHE A 43 -2.06 10.09 4.38
CA PHE A 43 -1.57 11.06 5.37
C PHE A 43 -2.14 12.43 5.07
N LEU A 44 -2.61 13.11 6.11
CA LEU A 44 -2.93 14.53 6.07
C LEU A 44 -1.93 15.23 6.97
N CYS A 45 -1.15 16.14 6.39
CA CYS A 45 -0.07 16.79 7.11
C CYS A 45 -0.25 18.32 7.10
N CYS A 46 -0.05 18.92 8.27
CA CYS A 46 0.03 20.36 8.45
C CYS A 46 1.42 20.67 9.02
N LEU A 47 2.37 20.93 8.13
CA LEU A 47 3.77 21.11 8.51
C LEU A 47 4.16 22.59 8.33
N ARG A 48 4.84 23.15 9.33
CA ARG A 48 5.38 24.53 9.28
C ARG A 48 6.90 24.50 9.13
N ASP A 49 7.56 23.79 10.04
CA ASP A 49 9.03 23.78 10.14
C ASP A 49 9.63 22.47 9.60
N PHE A 50 8.81 21.64 8.96
CA PHE A 50 9.19 20.35 8.40
C PHE A 50 8.78 20.26 6.94
N LYS A 51 9.53 19.47 6.17
CA LYS A 51 9.17 19.06 4.80
C LYS A 51 9.05 17.55 4.72
N ILE A 52 8.19 17.10 3.81
CA ILE A 52 8.16 15.72 3.36
C ILE A 52 9.39 15.49 2.46
N CYS A 53 10.21 14.49 2.79
CA CYS A 53 11.42 14.21 2.02
C CYS A 53 11.18 13.16 0.94
N LYS A 54 10.30 12.20 1.23
CA LYS A 54 10.02 11.04 0.40
C LYS A 54 8.66 10.48 0.81
N ILE A 55 8.11 9.64 -0.07
CA ILE A 55 7.03 8.74 0.26
C ILE A 55 7.41 7.31 -0.16
N GLY A 56 7.01 6.33 0.64
CA GLY A 56 7.32 4.93 0.42
C GLY A 56 6.19 4.00 0.85
N MET A 57 6.29 2.75 0.42
CA MET A 57 5.35 1.69 0.75
C MET A 57 6.11 0.52 1.39
N ILE A 58 5.53 -0.07 2.44
CA ILE A 58 6.11 -1.13 3.24
C ILE A 58 5.14 -2.31 3.36
N GLY A 59 5.64 -3.46 3.83
CA GLY A 59 4.83 -4.66 4.00
C GLY A 59 4.48 -5.35 2.68
N LYS A 60 5.30 -5.17 1.64
CA LYS A 60 5.08 -5.74 0.31
C LYS A 60 5.55 -7.17 0.16
N GLU A 61 6.44 -7.60 1.03
CA GLU A 61 7.04 -8.94 0.99
C GLU A 61 6.23 -9.94 1.80
N ALA A 62 6.08 -11.14 1.26
CA ALA A 62 5.47 -12.25 1.98
C ALA A 62 6.33 -12.63 3.20
N ILE A 63 5.68 -13.09 4.26
CA ILE A 63 6.33 -13.65 5.43
C ILE A 63 6.94 -15.00 5.04
N PRO A 64 8.27 -15.18 5.14
CA PRO A 64 8.92 -16.41 4.71
C PRO A 64 8.39 -17.63 5.47
N GLY A 65 8.05 -18.69 4.73
CA GLY A 65 7.58 -19.95 5.30
C GLY A 65 6.13 -19.94 5.81
N LEU A 66 5.38 -18.85 5.59
CA LEU A 66 4.00 -18.73 6.04
C LEU A 66 3.02 -18.67 4.86
N SER A 67 2.12 -19.64 4.81
CA SER A 67 1.03 -19.73 3.83
C SER A 67 -0.29 -20.06 4.52
N TYR A 68 -1.39 -19.84 3.80
CA TYR A 68 -2.72 -20.26 4.22
C TYR A 68 -3.51 -20.86 3.05
N ILE A 69 -4.50 -21.69 3.37
CA ILE A 69 -5.38 -22.31 2.37
C ILE A 69 -6.67 -21.51 2.26
N LYS A 70 -6.97 -21.03 1.06
CA LYS A 70 -8.20 -20.33 0.70
C LYS A 70 -9.08 -21.23 -0.15
N GLU A 71 -10.34 -21.40 0.25
CA GLU A 71 -11.34 -22.00 -0.62
C GLU A 71 -11.85 -20.98 -1.63
N VAL A 72 -11.78 -21.30 -2.91
CA VAL A 72 -12.31 -20.47 -3.99
C VAL A 72 -13.31 -21.24 -4.82
N LYS A 73 -14.42 -20.59 -5.17
CA LYS A 73 -15.41 -21.16 -6.09
C LYS A 73 -14.85 -21.18 -7.51
N ALA A 74 -14.83 -22.35 -8.11
CA ALA A 74 -14.52 -22.59 -9.50
C ALA A 74 -15.77 -23.07 -10.26
N ARG A 75 -15.72 -23.07 -11.59
CA ARG A 75 -16.84 -23.54 -12.43
C ARG A 75 -17.28 -24.99 -12.14
N LYS A 76 -16.38 -25.83 -11.60
CA LYS A 76 -16.60 -27.25 -11.30
C LYS A 76 -16.51 -27.56 -9.80
N GLY A 77 -16.95 -26.62 -8.94
CA GLY A 77 -16.97 -26.82 -7.48
C GLY A 77 -15.94 -25.96 -6.74
N LEU A 78 -15.56 -26.38 -5.55
CA LEU A 78 -14.55 -25.68 -4.73
C LEU A 78 -13.14 -26.09 -5.17
N ARG A 79 -12.24 -25.12 -5.20
CA ARG A 79 -10.80 -25.31 -5.36
C ARG A 79 -10.10 -24.74 -4.13
N LEU A 80 -9.11 -25.47 -3.62
CA LEU A 80 -8.22 -24.98 -2.58
C LEU A 80 -7.02 -24.28 -3.23
N LEU A 81 -6.69 -23.09 -2.74
CA LEU A 81 -5.50 -22.33 -3.14
C LEU A 81 -4.62 -22.12 -1.92
N GLU A 82 -3.37 -22.52 -2.02
CA GLU A 82 -2.35 -22.12 -1.06
C GLU A 82 -1.81 -20.74 -1.46
N LEU A 83 -1.91 -19.77 -0.55
CA LEU A 83 -1.52 -18.39 -0.76
C LEU A 83 -0.51 -17.96 0.29
N PRO A 84 0.46 -17.09 -0.05
CA PRO A 84 1.37 -16.53 0.93
C PRO A 84 0.62 -15.62 1.91
N VAL A 85 1.18 -15.46 3.11
CA VAL A 85 0.73 -14.44 4.06
C VAL A 85 1.65 -13.23 3.95
N LEU A 86 1.07 -12.06 3.73
CA LEU A 86 1.76 -10.78 3.90
C LEU A 86 1.44 -10.21 5.28
N PRO A 87 2.19 -9.19 5.75
CA PRO A 87 1.93 -8.57 7.05
C PRO A 87 0.49 -8.06 7.24
N CYS A 88 -0.16 -7.63 6.16
CA CYS A 88 -1.53 -7.08 6.17
C CYS A 88 -2.14 -7.17 4.75
N ASP A 89 -3.47 -7.15 4.65
CA ASP A 89 -4.19 -7.01 3.38
C ASP A 89 -3.98 -5.63 2.73
N HIS A 90 -3.62 -4.63 3.55
CA HIS A 90 -3.12 -3.34 3.11
C HIS A 90 -1.59 -3.28 3.13
N TYR A 91 -1.00 -2.58 2.16
CA TYR A 91 0.37 -2.09 2.26
C TYR A 91 0.44 -0.87 3.15
N GLY A 92 1.44 -0.83 4.02
CA GLY A 92 1.70 0.33 4.88
C GLY A 92 2.33 1.47 4.08
N MET A 93 2.03 2.71 4.46
CA MET A 93 2.72 3.87 3.91
C MET A 93 3.78 4.39 4.88
N LEU A 94 4.89 4.87 4.33
CA LEU A 94 6.00 5.48 5.07
C LEU A 94 6.24 6.91 4.57
N LEU A 95 6.21 7.88 5.48
CA LEU A 95 6.40 9.29 5.18
C LEU A 95 7.55 9.88 6.00
N PRO A 96 8.81 9.80 5.52
CA PRO A 96 9.92 10.47 6.16
C PRO A 96 9.78 12.00 6.06
N ILE A 97 9.87 12.66 7.21
CA ILE A 97 9.89 14.12 7.34
C ILE A 97 11.25 14.58 7.88
N SER A 98 11.69 15.76 7.46
CA SER A 98 12.87 16.42 8.02
C SER A 98 12.56 17.85 8.37
N TRP A 99 13.32 18.42 9.30
CA TRP A 99 13.32 19.86 9.52
C TRP A 99 13.65 20.61 8.22
N LEU A 100 13.03 21.79 8.06
CA LEU A 100 13.44 22.80 7.11
C LEU A 100 14.69 23.47 7.69
N SER A 101 15.88 23.17 7.16
CA SER A 101 17.07 23.92 7.57
C SER A 101 16.96 25.34 7.04
N SER A 102 16.87 26.32 7.95
CA SER A 102 17.11 27.72 7.64
C SER A 102 18.63 27.91 7.54
N TYR A 103 19.15 28.14 6.32
CA TYR A 103 20.44 28.79 6.13
C TYR A 103 20.17 30.23 5.70
#